data_AF-A0A7K0ZCA3-F1
#
_entry.id   AF-A0A7K0ZCA3-F1
#
_cell.length_a   1.000
_cell.length_b   1.000
_cell.length_c   1.000
_cell.angle_alpha   90.00
_cell.angle_beta   90.00
_cell.angle_gamma   90.00
#
_symmetry.space_group_name_H-M   'P 1'
#
loop_
_entity.id
_entity.type
_entity.pdbx_description
1 polymer ?
#
loop_
_entity_poly.entity_id
_entity_poly.type
_entity_poly.pdbx_seq_one_letter_code
_entity_poly.pdbx_strand_id
1 'polypeptide(L)' 'MKVLSTPRDMYEWSREQSQLGNSIGFVPTMGALHKGHMALLEQSKAQCDVTVLSI' A
#
# COMPACT_ATOMS: atom_id res chain seq x y z
N MET A 1 -2.53 -8.95 6.37
CA MET A 1 -3.17 -7.69 5.93
C MET A 1 -3.39 -6.82 7.15
N LYS A 2 -2.78 -5.63 7.20
CA LYS A 2 -2.95 -4.63 8.28
C LYS A 2 -3.84 -3.51 7.75
N VAL A 3 -4.80 -3.03 8.55
CA VAL A 3 -5.62 -1.86 8.21
C VAL A 3 -5.14 -0.68 9.03
N LEU A 4 -4.92 0.46 8.38
CA LEU A 4 -4.48 1.71 8.99
C LEU A 4 -5.62 2.72 8.80
N SER A 5 -6.25 3.15 9.89
CA SER A 5 -7.51 3.92 9.82
C SER A 5 -7.29 5.43 9.99
N THR A 6 -6.09 5.86 10.37
CA THR A 6 -5.75 7.28 10.51
C THR A 6 -4.52 7.65 9.68
N PRO A 7 -4.40 8.91 9.24
CA PRO A 7 -3.18 9.40 8.58
C PRO A 7 -1.92 9.22 9.43
N ARG A 8 -2.06 9.28 10.77
CA ARG A 8 -0.95 9.07 11.70
C ARG A 8 -0.43 7.64 11.64
N ASP A 9 -1.32 6.65 11.65
CA ASP A 9 -0.92 5.24 11.58
C ASP A 9 -0.21 4.94 10.24
N MET A 10 -0.68 5.53 9.15
CA MET A 10 -0.04 5.42 7.84
C MET A 10 1.33 6.08 7.82
N TYR A 11 1.45 7.26 8.42
CA TYR A 11 2.73 7.97 8.52
C TYR A 11 3.75 7.16 9.33
N GLU A 12 3.37 6.68 10.52
CA GLU A 12 4.25 5.87 11.38
C GLU A 12 4.68 4.58 10.66
N TRP A 13 3.74 3.85 10.05
CA TRP A 13 4.05 2.64 9.29
C TRP A 13 4.98 2.92 8.09
N SER A 14 4.73 3.98 7.32
CA SER A 14 5.58 4.32 6.15
C SER A 14 7.03 4.65 6.56
N ARG A 15 7.21 5.30 7.72
CA ARG A 15 8.53 5.58 8.27
C ARG A 15 9.24 4.32 8.71
N GLU A 16 8.54 3.38 9.35
CA GLU A 16 9.12 2.07 9.69
C GLU A 16 9.60 1.34 8.44
N GLN A 17 8.79 1.31 7.37
CA GLN A 17 9.19 0.65 6.12
C GLN A 17 10.39 1.33 5.46
N SER A 18 10.40 2.68 5.45
CA SER A 18 11.55 3.44 4.94
C SER A 18 12.83 3.17 5.75
N GLN A 19 12.75 3.05 7.08
CA GLN A 19 13.89 2.72 7.94
C GLN A 19 14.43 1.31 7.68
N LEU A 20 13.54 0.37 7.30
CA LEU A 20 13.93 -0.97 6.87
C LEU A 20 14.52 -1.01 5.45
N GLY A 21 14.50 0.10 4.72
CA GLY A 21 14.96 0.18 3.34
C GLY A 21 13.97 -0.38 2.30
N ASN A 22 12.73 -0.68 2.72
CA ASN A 22 11.71 -1.23 1.84
C ASN A 22 11.15 -0.16 0.89
N SER A 23 11.01 -0.52 -0.38
CA SER A 23 10.24 0.22 -1.37
C SER A 23 8.73 0.03 -1.14
N ILE A 24 7.98 1.14 -1.19
CA ILE A 24 6.52 1.15 -0.93
C ILE A 24 5.77 1.44 -2.23
N GLY A 25 5.02 0.45 -2.71
CA GLY A 25 4.11 0.61 -3.83
C GLY A 25 2.73 1.09 -3.37
N PHE A 26 2.25 2.21 -3.90
CA PHE A 26 0.98 2.81 -3.49
C PHE A 26 -0.08 2.69 -4.61
N VAL A 27 -1.21 2.09 -4.27
CA VAL A 27 -2.38 1.95 -5.16
C VAL A 27 -3.53 2.77 -4.56
N PRO A 28 -3.79 3.99 -5.03
CA PRO A 28 -4.92 4.77 -4.54
C PRO A 28 -6.25 4.31 -5.16
N THR A 29 -7.27 4.07 -4.33
CA THR A 29 -8.65 3.79 -4.81
C THR A 29 -9.69 4.55 -3.99
N MET A 30 -10.95 4.50 -4.43
CA MET A 30 -12.12 4.99 -3.70
C MET A 30 -13.02 3.83 -3.21
N GLY A 31 -12.48 2.61 -3.12
CA GLY A 31 -13.24 1.39 -2.82
C GLY A 31 -13.85 0.71 -4.04
N ALA A 32 -14.89 -0.10 -3.81
CA ALA A 32 -15.58 -0.91 -4.83
C ALA A 32 -14.62 -1.71 -5.74
N LEU A 33 -13.79 -2.56 -5.12
CA LEU A 33 -12.67 -3.22 -5.81
C LEU A 33 -13.14 -4.19 -6.91
N HIS A 34 -12.39 -4.22 -8.01
CA HIS A 34 -12.66 -5.05 -9.17
C HIS A 34 -11.33 -5.49 -9.82
N LYS A 35 -11.40 -6.27 -10.89
CA LYS A 35 -10.21 -6.86 -11.56
C LYS A 35 -9.13 -5.86 -11.94
N GLY A 36 -9.51 -4.66 -12.40
CA GLY A 36 -8.57 -3.56 -12.64
C GLY A 36 -7.70 -3.19 -11.43
N HIS A 37 -8.29 -3.06 -10.23
CA HIS A 37 -7.54 -2.79 -9.00
C HIS A 37 -6.60 -3.96 -8.62
N MET A 38 -7.04 -5.20 -8.85
CA MET A 38 -6.18 -6.37 -8.60
C MET A 38 -4.95 -6.38 -9.51
N ALA A 39 -5.09 -6.01 -10.78
CA ALA A 39 -3.96 -5.90 -11.70
C ALA A 39 -2.91 -4.87 -11.20
N LEU A 40 -3.37 -3.72 -10.69
CA LEU A 40 -2.48 -2.71 -10.10
C LEU A 40 -1.78 -3.21 -8.82
N LEU A 41 -2.50 -3.95 -7.97
CA LEU A 41 -1.92 -4.57 -6.78
C LEU A 41 -0.85 -5.61 -7.12
N GLU A 42 -1.12 -6.47 -8.09
CA GLU A 42 -0.15 -7.49 -8.53
C GLU A 42 1.10 -6.85 -9.15
N GLN A 43 0.93 -5.79 -9.95
CA GLN A 43 2.06 -5.02 -10.46
C GLN A 43 2.87 -4.36 -9.32
N SER A 44 2.19 -3.77 -8.33
CA SER A 44 2.83 -3.15 -7.16
C SER A 44 3.65 -4.16 -6.37
N LYS A 45 3.10 -5.34 -6.08
CA LYS A 45 3.83 -6.42 -5.38
C LYS A 45 5.04 -6.94 -6.15
N ALA A 46 5.01 -6.90 -7.48
CA ALA A 46 6.13 -7.34 -8.31
C ALA A 46 7.27 -6.31 -8.37
N GLN A 47 6.98 -5.03 -8.08
CA GLN A 47 7.93 -3.92 -8.23
C GLN A 47 8.39 -3.32 -6.89
N CYS A 48 7.72 -3.64 -5.79
CA CYS A 48 7.98 -3.07 -4.47
C CYS A 48 7.98 -4.14 -3.37
N ASP A 49 8.71 -3.88 -2.29
CA ASP A 49 8.82 -4.79 -1.15
C ASP A 49 7.51 -4.87 -0.35
N VAL A 50 6.79 -3.75 -0.28
CA VAL A 50 5.49 -3.64 0.38
C VAL A 50 4.50 -2.85 -0.47
N THR A 51 3.22 -3.22 -0.40
CA THR A 51 2.13 -2.57 -1.14
C THR A 51 1.09 -2.00 -0.17
N VAL A 52 0.62 -0.78 -0.43
CA VAL A 52 -0.50 -0.13 0.26
C VAL A 52 -1.61 0.20 -0.71
N LEU A 53 -2.85 -0.04 -0.28
CA LEU A 53 -4.08 0.31 -0.97
C LEU A 53 -4.83 1.35 -0.11
N SER A 54 -5.19 2.51 -0.66
CA SER A 54 -6.17 3.40 0.00
C SER A 54 -7.59 3.07 -0.46
N ILE A 55 -8.55 3.16 0.46
CA ILE A 55 -9.99 3.02 0.22
C ILE A 55 -10.68 4.24 0.81
#